data_AF-A0A7X5JKU0-F1
#
_entry.id   AF-A0A7X5JKU0-F1
#
_cell.length_a   1.000
_cell.length_b   1.000
_cell.length_c   1.000
_cell.angle_alpha   90.00
_cell.angle_beta   90.00
_cell.angle_gamma   90.00
#
_symmetry.space_group_name_H-M   'P 1'
#
loop_
_entity.id
_entity.type
_entity.pdbx_description
1 polymer ?
#
loop_
_entity_poly.entity_id
_entity_poly.type
_entity_poly.pdbx_seq_one_letter_code
_entity_poly.pdbx_strand_id
1 'polypeptide(L)'
;MGQNGAGKSTIFKLINGSLDKKTGVINTGKDATIATGYQVVLAEDKDLTVQEFFRKYFNDDSVFNIDKQISEILQVVNLKAPLDKKIQAFSGGQQARLLLAAALIQNPDILLLDEPTNNLDAEGIWHLTTFLQEYKKTVLVISHDAEFLNSFTDGVLYLDVHTKVVEQYVGDYHDVVEQIKRKIEKDNMANARLQKEAQAKKDQANVFAHKGGKLRAVAKKMKEAAAEMEDEMVDNRKEDKAIKDFKIPLQDDIGGVLLKINSVHIIENDEVVVREENVELRKADHLLLAGPNGIGKSTLLEKIVNGAEDGVELAHGVRIGYYRQDFSNLDFNQTVYDCLIEAAEEMTEQDLRSKAAGFLINGEIMKTEIGNLSEGQKGLVAFCRLVFLKPGILILDEPTNHINFRHIPVIAKALDAFEGGMILVSHVDEFVWQIRIDQYLDLK
;
A
#
# COMPACT_ATOMS: atom_id res chain seq x y z
N MET A 1 9.47 1.93 -8.67
CA MET A 1 8.08 2.29 -8.30
C MET A 1 7.08 1.77 -9.31
N GLY A 2 5.81 1.74 -8.93
CA GLY A 2 4.71 1.29 -9.78
C GLY A 2 3.61 0.70 -8.92
N GLN A 3 2.40 0.62 -9.49
CA GLN A 3 1.26 0.03 -8.79
C GLN A 3 1.51 -1.47 -8.47
N ASN A 4 0.68 -2.05 -7.61
CA ASN A 4 0.76 -3.49 -7.35
C ASN A 4 0.32 -4.28 -8.58
N GLY A 5 1.03 -5.38 -8.86
CA GLY A 5 0.88 -6.11 -10.13
C GLY A 5 1.60 -5.47 -11.34
N ALA A 6 2.37 -4.37 -11.16
CA ALA A 6 3.18 -3.79 -12.25
C ALA A 6 4.35 -4.67 -12.69
N GLY A 7 4.68 -5.70 -11.89
CA GLY A 7 5.82 -6.57 -12.13
C GLY A 7 7.12 -6.09 -11.49
N LYS A 8 7.07 -5.25 -10.43
CA LYS A 8 8.25 -4.76 -9.69
C LYS A 8 9.17 -5.92 -9.27
N SER A 9 8.65 -6.85 -8.46
CA SER A 9 9.37 -8.06 -8.04
C SER A 9 9.66 -9.02 -9.20
N THR A 10 8.82 -9.02 -10.24
CA THR A 10 9.06 -9.81 -11.46
C THR A 10 10.31 -9.36 -12.19
N ILE A 11 10.59 -8.06 -12.25
CA ILE A 11 11.83 -7.52 -12.83
C ILE A 11 13.05 -8.04 -12.06
N PHE A 12 13.01 -8.10 -10.73
CA PHE A 12 14.12 -8.65 -9.96
C PHE A 12 14.37 -10.12 -10.28
N LYS A 13 13.30 -10.91 -10.40
CA LYS A 13 13.40 -12.32 -10.80
C LYS A 13 13.99 -12.51 -12.20
N LEU A 14 13.69 -11.59 -13.12
CA LEU A 14 14.28 -11.58 -14.45
C LEU A 14 15.77 -11.20 -14.42
N ILE A 15 16.16 -10.21 -13.60
CA ILE A 15 17.55 -9.75 -13.46
C ILE A 15 18.42 -10.83 -12.81
N ASN A 16 17.94 -11.49 -11.76
CA ASN A 16 18.70 -12.52 -11.05
C ASN A 16 18.61 -13.92 -11.69
N GLY A 17 17.86 -14.05 -12.80
CA GLY A 17 17.75 -15.30 -13.56
C GLY A 17 16.83 -16.37 -12.95
N SER A 18 16.09 -16.07 -11.87
CA SER A 18 15.10 -16.99 -11.30
C SER A 18 13.81 -17.11 -12.13
N LEU A 19 13.62 -16.24 -13.12
CA LEU A 19 12.52 -16.30 -14.07
C LEU A 19 13.04 -16.12 -15.51
N ASP A 20 12.58 -17.00 -16.40
CA ASP A 20 12.89 -16.89 -17.82
C ASP A 20 12.09 -15.77 -18.50
N LYS A 21 12.80 -14.95 -19.27
CA LYS A 21 12.18 -13.95 -20.14
C LYS A 21 11.46 -14.64 -21.31
N LYS A 22 10.30 -14.10 -21.69
CA LYS A 22 9.59 -14.56 -22.91
C LYS A 22 10.20 -13.98 -24.19
N THR A 23 10.62 -12.71 -24.14
CA THR A 23 11.17 -11.95 -25.26
C THR A 23 12.22 -10.95 -24.77
N GLY A 24 13.06 -10.42 -25.66
CA GLY A 24 14.04 -9.37 -25.36
C GLY A 24 15.38 -9.86 -24.80
N VAL A 25 16.21 -8.93 -24.33
CA VAL A 25 17.56 -9.19 -23.84
C VAL A 25 17.74 -8.56 -22.47
N ILE A 26 18.34 -9.31 -21.55
CA ILE A 26 18.79 -8.83 -20.24
C ILE A 26 20.31 -8.93 -20.29
N ASN A 27 20.99 -7.83 -20.00
CA ASN A 27 22.44 -7.76 -19.99
C ASN A 27 22.88 -7.08 -18.68
N THR A 28 23.46 -7.86 -17.79
CA THR A 28 23.91 -7.42 -16.47
C THR A 28 25.40 -7.04 -16.44
N GLY A 29 26.06 -6.97 -17.61
CA GLY A 29 27.51 -6.82 -17.71
C GLY A 29 28.23 -8.16 -17.57
N LYS A 30 29.46 -8.26 -18.09
CA LYS A 30 30.27 -9.48 -17.92
C LYS A 30 30.70 -9.60 -16.45
N ASP A 31 30.41 -10.75 -15.85
CA ASP A 31 30.85 -11.16 -14.52
C ASP A 31 30.33 -10.33 -13.34
N ALA A 32 29.28 -9.52 -13.53
CA ALA A 32 28.66 -8.79 -12.44
C ALA A 32 28.01 -9.75 -11.44
N THR A 33 28.40 -9.63 -10.16
CA THR A 33 27.79 -10.37 -9.06
C THR A 33 26.45 -9.73 -8.68
N ILE A 34 25.43 -10.56 -8.45
CA ILE A 34 24.08 -10.11 -8.11
C ILE A 34 23.63 -10.81 -6.83
N ALA A 35 23.19 -10.05 -5.83
CA ALA A 35 22.52 -10.62 -4.66
C ALA A 35 21.11 -10.04 -4.52
N THR A 36 20.18 -10.86 -4.02
CA THR A 36 18.78 -10.49 -3.79
C THR A 36 18.45 -10.67 -2.31
N GLY A 37 17.85 -9.66 -1.68
CA GLY A 37 17.24 -9.77 -0.36
C GLY A 37 15.97 -10.60 -0.43
N TYR A 38 16.05 -11.89 -0.11
CA TYR A 38 14.89 -12.77 -0.09
C TYR A 38 14.03 -12.53 1.17
N GLN A 39 12.73 -12.85 1.08
CA GLN A 39 11.79 -12.68 2.18
C GLN A 39 11.53 -13.97 2.98
N VAL A 40 11.94 -15.13 2.45
CA VAL A 40 11.64 -16.44 3.05
C VAL A 40 12.92 -17.26 3.21
N VAL A 41 13.12 -17.79 4.41
CA VAL A 41 14.22 -18.74 4.72
C VAL A 41 13.87 -20.10 4.13
N LEU A 42 14.79 -20.70 3.39
CA LEU A 42 14.60 -22.04 2.82
C LEU A 42 14.55 -23.10 3.91
N ALA A 43 13.79 -24.17 3.68
CA ALA A 43 13.64 -25.24 4.67
C ALA A 43 15.00 -25.87 5.06
N GLU A 44 15.93 -25.96 4.11
CA GLU A 44 17.30 -26.47 4.33
C GLU A 44 18.20 -25.53 5.14
N ASP A 45 17.85 -24.24 5.25
CA ASP A 45 18.62 -23.25 6.03
C ASP A 45 18.19 -23.18 7.48
N LYS A 46 16.99 -23.70 7.81
CA LYS A 46 16.38 -23.58 9.14
C LYS A 46 17.20 -24.23 10.26
N ASP A 47 17.88 -25.33 9.94
CA ASP A 47 18.65 -26.10 10.92
C ASP A 47 20.09 -25.59 11.13
N LEU A 48 20.54 -24.67 10.28
CA LEU A 48 21.87 -24.10 10.37
C LEU A 48 21.97 -23.12 11.55
N THR A 49 23.17 -23.00 12.09
CA THR A 49 23.54 -21.87 12.94
C THR A 49 23.68 -20.59 12.10
N VAL A 50 23.62 -19.42 12.75
CA VAL A 50 23.87 -18.13 12.09
C VAL A 50 25.22 -18.14 11.36
N GLN A 51 26.27 -18.65 12.00
CA GLN A 51 27.60 -18.75 11.38
C GLN A 51 27.59 -19.63 10.12
N GLU A 52 27.01 -20.83 10.19
CA GLU A 52 26.90 -21.75 9.06
C GLU A 52 26.06 -21.18 7.92
N PHE A 53 24.95 -20.51 8.25
CA PHE A 53 24.08 -19.84 7.29
C PHE A 53 24.85 -18.78 6.49
N PHE A 54 25.55 -17.87 7.18
CA PHE A 54 26.35 -16.85 6.51
C PHE A 54 27.53 -17.42 5.73
N ARG A 55 28.14 -18.52 6.20
CA ARG A 55 29.26 -19.18 5.53
C ARG A 55 28.93 -19.61 4.10
N LYS A 56 27.67 -19.97 3.81
CA LYS A 56 27.21 -20.36 2.46
C LYS A 56 27.40 -19.28 1.40
N TYR A 57 27.43 -18.02 1.80
CA TYR A 57 27.54 -16.88 0.90
C TYR A 57 28.99 -16.48 0.59
N PHE A 58 29.95 -17.19 1.17
CA PHE A 58 31.36 -16.99 0.88
C PHE A 58 31.89 -18.11 -0.01
N ASN A 59 32.56 -17.73 -1.10
CA ASN A 59 33.12 -18.68 -2.07
C ASN A 59 34.47 -19.29 -1.64
N ASP A 60 35.06 -18.80 -0.54
CA ASP A 60 36.42 -19.13 -0.13
C ASP A 60 36.45 -19.61 1.33
N ASP A 61 37.10 -20.74 1.60
CA ASP A 61 37.27 -21.24 2.95
C ASP A 61 38.22 -20.40 3.81
N SER A 62 38.98 -19.50 3.18
CA SER A 62 39.98 -18.65 3.82
C SER A 62 39.45 -17.28 4.29
N VAL A 63 38.13 -17.06 4.34
CA VAL A 63 37.56 -15.79 4.84
C VAL A 63 38.03 -15.53 6.27
N PHE A 64 39.00 -14.62 6.41
CA PHE A 64 39.50 -14.14 7.68
C PHE A 64 38.44 -13.28 8.36
N ASN A 65 38.25 -13.50 9.67
CA ASN A 65 37.34 -12.73 10.52
C ASN A 65 35.86 -12.77 10.07
N ILE A 66 35.36 -13.90 9.56
CA ILE A 66 33.95 -14.06 9.19
C ILE A 66 33.01 -13.65 10.33
N ASP A 67 33.31 -14.02 11.57
CA ASP A 67 32.49 -13.68 12.75
C ASP A 67 32.37 -12.17 12.96
N LYS A 68 33.45 -11.43 12.66
CA LYS A 68 33.46 -9.97 12.72
C LYS A 68 32.60 -9.38 11.60
N GLN A 69 32.74 -9.88 10.37
CA GLN A 69 31.92 -9.42 9.24
C GLN A 69 30.43 -9.71 9.46
N ILE A 70 30.10 -10.89 10.00
CA ILE A 70 28.74 -11.24 10.40
C ILE A 70 28.24 -10.25 11.47
N SER A 71 29.05 -9.97 12.49
CA SER A 71 28.66 -9.02 13.54
C SER A 71 28.43 -7.60 13.01
N GLU A 72 29.28 -7.11 12.11
CA GLU A 72 29.14 -5.80 11.47
C GLU A 72 27.88 -5.72 10.60
N ILE A 73 27.60 -6.74 9.79
CA ILE A 73 26.41 -6.72 8.92
C ILE A 73 25.10 -6.89 9.70
N LEU A 74 25.13 -7.64 10.81
CA LEU A 74 23.98 -7.78 11.69
C LEU A 74 23.62 -6.46 12.38
N GLN A 75 24.59 -5.60 12.66
CA GLN A 75 24.34 -4.25 13.17
C GLN A 75 23.61 -3.38 12.13
N VAL A 76 23.95 -3.50 10.84
CA VAL A 76 23.28 -2.76 9.76
C VAL A 76 21.77 -3.02 9.71
N VAL A 77 21.35 -4.23 10.07
CA VAL A 77 19.93 -4.62 10.10
C VAL A 77 19.33 -4.56 11.52
N ASN A 78 20.01 -3.91 12.46
CA ASN A 78 19.66 -3.83 13.89
C ASN A 78 19.25 -5.20 14.48
N LEU A 79 20.09 -6.23 14.29
CA LEU A 79 19.85 -7.57 14.80
C LEU A 79 21.00 -8.01 15.70
N LYS A 80 20.69 -8.40 16.94
CA LYS A 80 21.63 -9.11 17.82
C LYS A 80 21.36 -10.60 17.73
N ALA A 81 22.26 -11.34 17.09
CA ALA A 81 22.11 -12.77 16.89
C ALA A 81 23.39 -13.50 17.34
N PRO A 82 23.32 -14.41 18.34
CA PRO A 82 24.43 -15.30 18.66
C PRO A 82 24.78 -16.18 17.45
N LEU A 83 26.06 -16.34 17.17
CA LEU A 83 26.55 -17.04 15.97
C LEU A 83 26.20 -18.53 15.96
N ASP A 84 26.06 -19.14 17.15
CA ASP A 84 25.72 -20.53 17.39
C ASP A 84 24.21 -20.81 17.45
N LYS A 85 23.37 -19.76 17.43
CA LYS A 85 21.90 -19.90 17.45
C LYS A 85 21.41 -20.41 16.09
N LYS A 86 20.48 -21.38 16.10
CA LYS A 86 19.85 -21.91 14.88
C LYS A 86 18.87 -20.92 14.24
N ILE A 87 18.82 -20.88 12.91
CA ILE A 87 17.92 -19.98 12.15
C ILE A 87 16.44 -20.20 12.51
N GLN A 88 15.99 -21.45 12.70
CA GLN A 88 14.60 -21.75 13.09
C GLN A 88 14.18 -21.19 14.46
N ALA A 89 15.13 -20.84 15.32
CA ALA A 89 14.86 -20.29 16.65
C ALA A 89 14.70 -18.76 16.64
N PHE A 90 14.76 -18.13 15.47
CA PHE A 90 14.46 -16.71 15.29
C PHE A 90 13.01 -16.53 14.86
N SER A 91 12.39 -15.43 15.28
CA SER A 91 11.04 -15.05 14.82
C SER A 91 11.04 -14.73 13.31
N GLY A 92 9.87 -14.71 12.68
CA GLY A 92 9.75 -14.41 11.24
C GLY A 92 10.39 -13.08 10.84
N GLY A 93 10.22 -12.03 11.66
CA GLY A 93 10.85 -10.73 11.44
C GLY A 93 12.38 -10.77 11.60
N GLN A 94 12.88 -11.50 12.59
CA GLN A 94 14.33 -11.72 12.76
C GLN A 94 14.93 -12.53 11.61
N GLN A 95 14.21 -13.54 11.12
CA GLN A 95 14.59 -14.32 9.93
C GLN A 95 14.67 -13.43 8.68
N ALA A 96 13.71 -12.52 8.49
CA ALA A 96 13.77 -11.56 7.40
C ALA A 96 14.98 -10.61 7.50
N ARG A 97 15.32 -10.14 8.71
CA ARG A 97 16.54 -9.35 8.96
C ARG A 97 17.81 -10.16 8.64
N LEU A 98 17.85 -11.45 8.98
CA LEU A 98 18.97 -12.34 8.62
C LEU A 98 19.14 -12.49 7.10
N LEU A 99 18.04 -12.63 6.35
CA LEU A 99 18.08 -12.71 4.89
C LEU A 99 18.55 -11.41 4.25
N LEU A 100 18.10 -10.27 4.79
CA LEU A 100 18.59 -8.96 4.34
C LEU A 100 20.11 -8.85 4.57
N ALA A 101 20.57 -9.14 5.79
CA ALA A 101 21.99 -9.16 6.10
C ALA A 101 22.80 -10.12 5.20
N ALA A 102 22.24 -11.29 4.87
CA ALA A 102 22.86 -12.25 3.95
C ALA A 102 23.00 -11.71 2.51
N ALA A 103 22.09 -10.87 2.04
CA ALA A 103 22.25 -10.20 0.76
C ALA A 103 23.33 -9.11 0.82
N LEU A 104 23.40 -8.36 1.93
CA LEU A 104 24.36 -7.26 2.10
C LEU A 104 25.81 -7.76 2.27
N ILE A 105 26.03 -8.84 3.03
CA ILE A 105 27.38 -9.35 3.32
C ILE A 105 28.13 -9.82 2.07
N GLN A 106 27.40 -10.22 1.02
CA GLN A 106 27.96 -10.65 -0.26
C GLN A 106 28.65 -9.51 -1.01
N ASN A 107 28.31 -8.25 -0.69
CA ASN A 107 28.83 -7.06 -1.37
C ASN A 107 28.78 -7.15 -2.92
N PRO A 108 27.61 -7.49 -3.52
CA PRO A 108 27.48 -7.71 -4.96
C PRO A 108 27.62 -6.43 -5.78
N ASP A 109 27.96 -6.55 -7.06
CA ASP A 109 27.96 -5.42 -8.03
C ASP A 109 26.57 -4.84 -8.25
N ILE A 110 25.54 -5.68 -8.15
CA ILE A 110 24.13 -5.31 -8.19
C ILE A 110 23.41 -5.91 -6.99
N LEU A 111 22.90 -5.06 -6.11
CA LEU A 111 22.08 -5.44 -4.96
C LEU A 111 20.59 -5.20 -5.27
N LEU A 112 19.75 -6.23 -5.12
CA LEU A 112 18.31 -6.16 -5.34
C LEU A 112 17.55 -6.29 -4.01
N LEU A 113 16.82 -5.26 -3.58
CA LEU A 113 16.10 -5.24 -2.31
C LEU A 113 14.60 -5.00 -2.52
N ASP A 114 13.77 -5.97 -2.15
CA ASP A 114 12.31 -5.91 -2.32
C ASP A 114 11.63 -5.72 -0.96
N GLU A 115 11.13 -4.50 -0.71
CA GLU A 115 10.55 -4.02 0.54
C GLU A 115 11.46 -4.26 1.78
N PRO A 116 12.71 -3.76 1.78
CA PRO A 116 13.68 -4.06 2.83
C PRO A 116 13.32 -3.45 4.19
N THR A 117 12.43 -2.46 4.24
CA THR A 117 12.03 -1.76 5.48
C THR A 117 10.94 -2.47 6.28
N ASN A 118 10.16 -3.38 5.68
CA ASN A 118 8.96 -3.97 6.30
C ASN A 118 9.18 -4.64 7.67
N ASN A 119 10.39 -5.18 7.91
CA ASN A 119 10.73 -5.89 9.14
C ASN A 119 11.72 -5.13 10.03
N LEU A 120 12.01 -3.87 9.70
CA LEU A 120 12.94 -3.02 10.43
C LEU A 120 12.16 -2.02 11.30
N ASP A 121 12.71 -1.77 12.49
CA ASP A 121 12.30 -0.63 13.33
C ASP A 121 12.98 0.65 12.82
N ALA A 122 12.61 1.80 13.38
CA ALA A 122 13.16 3.10 12.97
C ALA A 122 14.71 3.15 13.03
N GLU A 123 15.31 2.51 14.04
CA GLU A 123 16.77 2.41 14.17
C GLU A 123 17.37 1.52 13.07
N GLY A 124 16.75 0.37 12.77
CA GLY A 124 17.15 -0.49 11.66
C GLY A 124 17.00 0.17 10.29
N ILE A 125 15.93 0.94 10.08
CA ILE A 125 15.76 1.74 8.84
C ILE A 125 16.89 2.76 8.73
N TRP A 126 17.22 3.46 9.82
CA TRP A 126 18.32 4.42 9.83
C TRP A 126 19.69 3.78 9.50
N HIS A 127 19.99 2.63 10.10
CA HIS A 127 21.23 1.89 9.83
C HIS A 127 21.29 1.39 8.39
N LEU A 128 20.21 0.81 7.87
CA LEU A 128 20.14 0.37 6.48
C LEU A 128 20.30 1.55 5.51
N THR A 129 19.62 2.67 5.77
CA THR A 129 19.70 3.89 4.96
C THR A 129 21.15 4.39 4.89
N THR A 130 21.81 4.49 6.05
CA THR A 130 23.21 4.93 6.14
C THR A 130 24.14 3.99 5.35
N PHE A 131 23.94 2.68 5.48
CA PHE A 131 24.70 1.69 4.72
C PHE A 131 24.50 1.84 3.21
N LEU A 132 23.26 2.02 2.76
CA LEU A 132 22.93 2.17 1.34
C LEU A 132 23.45 3.48 0.74
N GLN A 133 23.46 4.58 1.51
CA GLN A 133 24.08 5.84 1.10
C GLN A 133 25.60 5.70 0.88
N GLU A 134 26.26 4.84 1.65
CA GLU A 134 27.69 4.60 1.51
C GLU A 134 28.03 3.52 0.46
N TYR A 135 27.03 2.77 0.00
CA TYR A 135 27.18 1.68 -0.95
C TYR A 135 27.67 2.19 -2.31
N LYS A 136 28.90 1.81 -2.69
CA LYS A 136 29.57 2.34 -3.90
C LYS A 136 29.15 1.67 -5.21
N LYS A 137 28.32 0.63 -5.13
CA LYS A 137 27.91 -0.21 -6.26
C LYS A 137 26.43 0.04 -6.58
N THR A 138 25.85 -0.74 -7.49
CA THR A 138 24.46 -0.51 -7.91
C THR A 138 23.51 -1.15 -6.91
N VAL A 139 22.51 -0.38 -6.45
CA VAL A 139 21.37 -0.92 -5.70
C VAL A 139 20.07 -0.62 -6.45
N LEU A 140 19.21 -1.63 -6.57
CA LEU A 140 17.82 -1.46 -6.98
C LEU A 140 16.93 -1.77 -5.78
N VAL A 141 16.11 -0.80 -5.41
CA VAL A 141 15.20 -0.91 -4.27
C VAL A 141 13.76 -0.79 -4.75
N ILE A 142 12.92 -1.70 -4.27
CA ILE A 142 11.46 -1.55 -4.29
C ILE A 142 11.06 -1.24 -2.86
N SER A 143 10.41 -0.10 -2.65
CA SER A 143 9.84 0.25 -1.36
C SER A 143 8.62 1.16 -1.52
N HIS A 144 7.77 1.17 -0.51
CA HIS A 144 6.72 2.16 -0.30
C HIS A 144 7.11 3.31 0.64
N ASP A 145 8.30 3.26 1.27
CA ASP A 145 8.80 4.28 2.18
C ASP A 145 9.47 5.44 1.42
N ALA A 146 8.84 6.61 1.46
CA ALA A 146 9.25 7.80 0.75
C ALA A 146 10.59 8.36 1.23
N GLU A 147 10.74 8.51 2.55
CA GLU A 147 11.91 9.12 3.20
C GLU A 147 13.14 8.21 3.05
N PHE A 148 12.93 6.90 3.18
CA PHE A 148 13.96 5.90 2.91
C PHE A 148 14.48 6.03 1.47
N LEU A 149 13.59 5.99 0.47
CA LEU A 149 14.00 6.07 -0.93
C LEU A 149 14.66 7.41 -1.25
N ASN A 150 14.10 8.51 -0.76
CA ASN A 150 14.63 9.84 -1.06
C ASN A 150 16.07 10.03 -0.57
N SER A 151 16.46 9.33 0.49
CA SER A 151 17.78 9.47 1.11
C SER A 151 18.97 9.01 0.25
N PHE A 152 18.76 8.15 -0.75
CA PHE A 152 19.85 7.59 -1.58
C PHE A 152 19.48 7.39 -3.06
N THR A 153 18.28 7.79 -3.49
CA THR A 153 17.83 7.57 -4.88
C THR A 153 18.45 8.58 -5.83
N ASP A 154 19.17 8.09 -6.83
CA ASP A 154 19.67 8.90 -7.96
C ASP A 154 18.71 8.90 -9.18
N GLY A 155 17.78 7.95 -9.22
CA GLY A 155 16.81 7.82 -10.28
C GLY A 155 15.76 6.75 -10.02
N VAL A 156 14.63 6.87 -10.71
CA VAL A 156 13.44 6.06 -10.48
C VAL A 156 13.02 5.35 -11.77
N LEU A 157 12.83 4.05 -11.67
CA LEU A 157 12.10 3.27 -12.67
C LEU A 157 10.62 3.23 -12.28
N TYR A 158 9.77 3.82 -13.10
CA TYR A 158 8.32 3.80 -12.95
C TYR A 158 7.72 2.75 -13.88
N LEU A 159 7.18 1.68 -13.30
CA LEU A 159 6.51 0.61 -14.02
C LEU A 159 5.02 0.89 -14.07
N ASP A 160 4.49 0.90 -15.28
CA ASP A 160 3.09 1.15 -15.52
C ASP A 160 2.29 -0.15 -15.75
N VAL A 161 1.32 -0.44 -14.88
CA VAL A 161 0.49 -1.65 -15.01
C VAL A 161 -0.32 -1.65 -16.30
N HIS A 162 -0.71 -0.49 -16.83
CA HIS A 162 -1.69 -0.42 -17.91
C HIS A 162 -1.00 -0.35 -19.26
N THR A 163 -0.03 0.56 -19.41
CA THR A 163 0.73 0.66 -20.66
C THR A 163 1.77 -0.45 -20.80
N LYS A 164 2.12 -1.12 -19.69
CA LYS A 164 3.22 -2.10 -19.62
C LYS A 164 4.57 -1.49 -20.05
N VAL A 165 4.70 -0.17 -19.92
CA VAL A 165 5.92 0.57 -20.22
C VAL A 165 6.67 0.84 -18.93
N VAL A 166 8.00 0.77 -19.01
CA VAL A 166 8.91 1.22 -17.95
C VAL A 166 9.46 2.58 -18.35
N GLU A 167 9.20 3.60 -17.55
CA GLU A 167 9.75 4.94 -17.72
C GLU A 167 10.88 5.15 -16.70
N GLN A 168 11.97 5.78 -17.14
CA GLN A 168 13.09 6.14 -16.28
C GLN A 168 13.08 7.64 -16.03
N TYR A 169 13.19 8.01 -14.77
CA TYR A 169 13.31 9.39 -14.30
C TYR A 169 14.65 9.56 -13.56
N VAL A 170 15.22 10.75 -13.67
CA VAL A 170 16.47 11.13 -12.99
C VAL A 170 16.14 12.15 -11.91
N GLY A 171 16.76 12.00 -10.75
CA GLY A 171 16.49 12.81 -9.56
C GLY A 171 16.12 11.95 -8.37
N ASP A 172 16.04 12.61 -7.21
CA ASP A 172 15.58 11.98 -5.98
C ASP A 172 14.09 11.58 -6.07
N TYR A 173 13.60 10.89 -5.05
CA TYR A 173 12.25 10.37 -5.08
C TYR A 173 11.20 11.47 -5.20
N HIS A 174 11.33 12.55 -4.41
CA HIS A 174 10.33 13.62 -4.39
C HIS A 174 10.30 14.40 -5.70
N ASP A 175 11.46 14.69 -6.28
CA ASP A 175 11.58 15.33 -7.58
C ASP A 175 10.84 14.53 -8.65
N VAL A 176 11.04 13.21 -8.66
CA VAL A 176 10.37 12.34 -9.63
C VAL A 176 8.86 12.27 -9.40
N VAL A 177 8.41 12.16 -8.15
CA VAL A 177 6.96 12.17 -7.83
C VAL A 177 6.30 13.46 -8.33
N GLU A 178 6.95 14.60 -8.14
CA GLU A 178 6.47 15.89 -8.61
C GLU A 178 6.50 15.99 -10.15
N GLN A 179 7.53 15.45 -10.81
CA GLN A 179 7.58 15.36 -12.27
C GLN A 179 6.44 14.50 -12.84
N ILE A 180 6.21 13.33 -12.25
CA ILE A 180 5.11 12.43 -12.63
C ILE A 180 3.77 13.15 -12.44
N LYS A 181 3.57 13.80 -11.29
CA LYS A 181 2.36 14.57 -10.99
C LYS A 181 2.10 15.67 -12.01
N ARG A 182 3.12 16.48 -12.36
CA ARG A 182 3.00 17.53 -13.39
C ARG A 182 2.67 16.98 -14.77
N LYS A 183 3.26 15.84 -15.14
CA LYS A 183 2.97 15.15 -16.40
C LYS A 183 1.50 14.72 -16.45
N ILE A 184 1.03 14.08 -15.39
CA ILE A 184 -0.38 13.68 -15.23
C ILE A 184 -1.32 14.89 -15.30
N GLU A 185 -1.01 15.98 -14.61
CA GLU A 185 -1.84 17.20 -14.63
C GLU A 185 -1.92 17.81 -16.04
N LYS A 186 -0.79 17.84 -16.75
CA LYS A 186 -0.71 18.31 -18.14
C LYS A 186 -1.54 17.44 -19.07
N ASP A 187 -1.43 16.12 -18.95
CA ASP A 187 -2.18 15.17 -19.76
C ASP A 187 -3.69 15.27 -19.47
N ASN A 188 -4.07 15.42 -18.19
CA ASN A 188 -5.46 15.66 -17.78
C ASN A 188 -6.03 16.96 -18.34
N MET A 189 -5.26 18.06 -18.34
CA MET A 189 -5.69 19.33 -18.93
C MET A 189 -5.86 19.24 -20.45
N ALA A 190 -4.92 18.57 -21.14
CA ALA A 190 -5.02 18.34 -22.58
C ALA A 190 -6.25 17.51 -22.93
N ASN A 191 -6.48 16.43 -22.19
CA ASN A 191 -7.64 15.55 -22.40
C ASN A 191 -8.97 16.22 -22.03
N ALA A 192 -9.03 17.05 -20.99
CA ALA A 192 -10.23 17.83 -20.67
C ALA A 192 -10.57 18.83 -21.79
N ARG A 193 -9.55 19.42 -22.43
CA ARG A 193 -9.74 20.28 -23.60
C ARG A 193 -10.25 19.50 -24.81
N LEU A 194 -9.61 18.38 -25.14
CA LEU A 194 -10.04 17.49 -26.22
C LEU A 194 -11.49 17.02 -26.01
N GLN A 195 -11.85 16.64 -24.78
CA GLN A 195 -13.21 16.22 -24.44
C GLN A 195 -14.24 17.35 -24.63
N LYS A 196 -13.92 18.59 -24.23
CA LYS A 196 -14.79 19.75 -24.47
C LYS A 196 -14.97 20.02 -25.97
N GLU A 197 -13.90 19.94 -26.75
CA GLU A 197 -13.93 20.14 -28.21
C GLU A 197 -14.74 19.01 -28.91
N ALA A 198 -14.54 17.76 -28.50
CA ALA A 198 -15.30 16.61 -28.99
C ALA A 198 -16.79 16.72 -28.65
N GLN A 199 -17.13 17.13 -27.43
CA GLN A 199 -18.52 17.35 -27.01
C GLN A 199 -19.17 18.48 -27.80
N ALA A 200 -18.48 19.62 -27.98
CA ALA A 200 -18.99 20.73 -28.79
C ALA A 200 -19.24 20.32 -30.24
N LYS A 201 -18.37 19.47 -30.83
CA LYS A 201 -18.59 18.89 -32.17
C LYS A 201 -19.79 17.95 -32.20
N LYS A 202 -19.99 17.12 -31.17
CA LYS A 202 -21.16 16.23 -31.05
C LYS A 202 -22.47 17.04 -30.95
N ASP A 203 -22.48 18.11 -30.16
CA ASP A 203 -23.64 18.99 -30.01
C ASP A 203 -23.97 19.70 -31.32
N GLN A 204 -22.96 20.23 -32.01
CA GLN A 204 -23.14 20.79 -33.36
C GLN A 204 -23.64 19.74 -34.35
N ALA A 205 -23.06 18.53 -34.35
CA ALA A 205 -23.49 17.45 -35.22
C ALA A 205 -24.96 17.06 -35.00
N ASN A 206 -25.42 17.05 -33.74
CA ASN A 206 -26.82 16.78 -33.42
C ASN A 206 -27.75 17.89 -33.96
N VAL A 207 -27.38 19.16 -33.81
CA VAL A 207 -28.13 20.29 -34.39
C VAL A 207 -28.20 20.20 -35.92
N PHE A 208 -27.10 19.83 -36.60
CA PHE A 208 -27.06 19.69 -38.06
C PHE A 208 -27.81 18.44 -38.56
N ALA A 209 -27.86 17.36 -37.77
CA ALA A 209 -28.59 16.14 -38.12
C ALA A 209 -30.11 16.37 -38.22
N HIS A 210 -30.67 17.26 -37.38
CA HIS A 210 -32.09 17.61 -37.39
C HIS A 210 -32.52 18.51 -38.56
N LYS A 211 -31.58 19.17 -39.26
CA LYS A 211 -31.90 20.14 -40.34
C LYS A 211 -32.06 19.54 -41.74
N GLY A 212 -31.80 18.24 -41.95
CA GLY A 212 -32.04 17.53 -43.22
C GLY A 212 -31.11 17.91 -44.39
N GLY A 213 -31.12 17.12 -45.46
CA GLY A 213 -30.36 17.38 -46.70
C GLY A 213 -28.83 17.24 -46.60
N LYS A 214 -28.08 18.10 -47.32
CA LYS A 214 -26.59 18.09 -47.36
C LYS A 214 -25.92 18.24 -45.99
N LEU A 215 -26.66 18.74 -44.98
CA LEU A 215 -26.19 18.91 -43.60
C LEU A 215 -26.04 17.59 -42.83
N ARG A 216 -26.67 16.49 -43.28
CA ARG A 216 -26.44 15.16 -42.69
C ARG A 216 -25.03 14.64 -42.95
N ALA A 217 -24.46 14.92 -44.11
CA ALA A 217 -23.08 14.55 -44.43
C ALA A 217 -22.07 15.33 -43.56
N VAL A 218 -22.38 16.59 -43.24
CA VAL A 218 -21.58 17.43 -42.32
C VAL A 218 -21.67 16.88 -40.89
N ALA A 219 -22.88 16.53 -40.43
CA ALA A 219 -23.07 15.90 -39.12
C ALA A 219 -22.30 14.57 -38.99
N LYS A 220 -22.26 13.75 -40.05
CA LYS A 220 -21.48 12.50 -40.06
C LYS A 220 -19.97 12.77 -39.89
N LYS A 221 -19.41 13.69 -40.69
CA LYS A 221 -17.99 14.09 -40.59
C LYS A 221 -17.65 14.68 -39.23
N MET A 222 -18.57 15.45 -38.62
CA MET A 222 -18.38 16.00 -37.28
C MET A 222 -18.38 14.92 -36.19
N LYS A 223 -19.17 13.85 -36.34
CA LYS A 223 -19.15 12.69 -35.45
C LYS A 223 -17.86 11.88 -35.62
N GLU A 224 -17.44 11.63 -36.85
CA GLU A 224 -16.16 10.96 -37.16
C GLU A 224 -14.99 11.74 -36.56
N ALA A 225 -14.91 13.06 -36.78
CA ALA A 225 -13.86 13.91 -36.22
C ALA A 225 -13.97 14.16 -34.70
N ALA A 226 -15.08 13.79 -34.05
CA ALA A 226 -15.21 13.79 -32.60
C ALA A 226 -14.76 12.44 -32.03
N ALA A 227 -15.02 11.34 -32.73
CA ALA A 227 -14.51 10.02 -32.37
C ALA A 227 -12.98 9.95 -32.51
N GLU A 228 -12.40 10.48 -33.59
CA GLU A 228 -10.95 10.58 -33.75
C GLU A 228 -10.29 11.39 -32.63
N MET A 229 -10.92 12.50 -32.22
CA MET A 229 -10.44 13.30 -31.08
C MET A 229 -10.53 12.54 -29.75
N GLU A 230 -11.51 11.64 -29.59
CA GLU A 230 -11.64 10.77 -28.42
C GLU A 230 -10.61 9.64 -28.44
N ASP A 231 -10.23 9.15 -29.63
CA ASP A 231 -9.18 8.14 -29.82
C ASP A 231 -7.76 8.73 -29.66
N GLU A 232 -7.56 10.01 -29.99
CA GLU A 232 -6.30 10.75 -29.80
C GLU A 232 -6.05 11.18 -28.35
N MET A 233 -7.07 11.11 -27.48
CA MET A 233 -6.89 11.34 -26.06
C MET A 233 -5.85 10.34 -25.55
N VAL A 234 -4.72 10.84 -25.06
CA VAL A 234 -3.71 10.02 -24.37
C VAL A 234 -4.47 9.23 -23.34
N ASP A 235 -4.48 7.89 -23.47
CA ASP A 235 -5.35 6.96 -22.74
C ASP A 235 -5.55 7.45 -21.30
N ASN A 236 -6.62 8.22 -21.10
CA ASN A 236 -6.72 9.11 -19.96
C ASN A 236 -7.47 8.31 -18.93
N ARG A 237 -6.72 7.63 -18.06
CA ARG A 237 -6.98 6.22 -17.76
C ARG A 237 -8.22 5.90 -16.95
N LYS A 238 -9.21 6.77 -16.73
CA LYS A 238 -10.33 6.57 -15.77
C LYS A 238 -9.89 6.34 -14.30
N GLU A 239 -8.88 5.52 -14.01
CA GLU A 239 -8.11 5.42 -12.76
C GLU A 239 -7.23 6.65 -12.48
N ASP A 240 -7.10 7.58 -13.45
CA ASP A 240 -6.41 8.86 -13.24
C ASP A 240 -7.23 9.93 -12.53
N LYS A 241 -8.51 9.64 -12.23
CA LYS A 241 -9.37 10.54 -11.46
C LYS A 241 -9.22 10.24 -9.98
N ALA A 242 -9.10 11.27 -9.14
CA ALA A 242 -9.29 11.09 -7.71
C ALA A 242 -10.76 10.68 -7.44
N ILE A 243 -10.98 9.90 -6.38
CA ILE A 243 -12.32 9.68 -5.83
C ILE A 243 -12.96 11.03 -5.48
N LYS A 244 -14.29 11.08 -5.48
CA LYS A 244 -15.02 12.27 -5.05
C LYS A 244 -14.92 12.42 -3.53
N ASP A 245 -15.01 13.66 -3.06
CA ASP A 245 -15.22 13.95 -1.65
C ASP A 245 -16.40 13.15 -1.09
N PHE A 246 -16.18 12.54 0.08
CA PHE A 246 -17.17 11.74 0.77
C PHE A 246 -17.10 12.01 2.28
N LYS A 247 -18.14 11.56 2.99
CA LYS A 247 -18.19 11.55 4.45
C LYS A 247 -18.59 10.15 4.91
N ILE A 248 -17.99 9.70 6.00
CA ILE A 248 -18.43 8.49 6.69
C ILE A 248 -19.51 8.94 7.68
N PRO A 249 -20.79 8.62 7.45
CA PRO A 249 -21.87 8.99 8.35
C PRO A 249 -21.71 8.31 9.71
N LEU A 250 -22.04 9.03 10.78
CA LEU A 250 -22.09 8.49 12.13
C LEU A 250 -23.34 7.65 12.34
N GLN A 251 -23.23 6.58 13.13
CA GLN A 251 -24.37 5.82 13.62
C GLN A 251 -25.32 6.70 14.46
N ASP A 252 -26.62 6.51 14.30
CA ASP A 252 -27.64 7.14 15.16
C ASP A 252 -27.66 6.53 16.58
N ASP A 253 -28.21 7.26 17.55
CA ASP A 253 -28.51 6.80 18.93
C ASP A 253 -27.34 6.26 19.77
N ILE A 254 -26.09 6.53 19.38
CA ILE A 254 -24.91 6.24 20.19
C ILE A 254 -24.50 7.43 21.07
N GLY A 255 -23.85 7.19 22.21
CA GLY A 255 -23.39 8.25 23.12
C GLY A 255 -22.61 7.71 24.32
N GLY A 256 -21.98 8.61 25.08
CA GLY A 256 -21.15 8.23 26.22
C GLY A 256 -19.78 7.71 25.78
N VAL A 257 -19.26 6.73 26.51
CA VAL A 257 -18.04 6.00 26.15
C VAL A 257 -18.43 4.90 25.18
N LEU A 258 -17.81 4.90 24.00
CA LEU A 258 -18.07 3.92 22.94
C LEU A 258 -17.22 2.66 23.12
N LEU A 259 -15.96 2.84 23.54
CA LEU A 259 -15.01 1.76 23.81
C LEU A 259 -14.19 2.09 25.05
N LYS A 260 -13.96 1.11 25.92
CA LYS A 260 -12.93 1.17 26.96
C LYS A 260 -11.87 0.12 26.72
N ILE A 261 -10.61 0.48 26.93
CA ILE A 261 -9.46 -0.42 26.91
C ILE A 261 -8.77 -0.29 28.27
N ASN A 262 -8.97 -1.29 29.13
CA ASN A 262 -8.40 -1.39 30.48
C ASN A 262 -7.07 -2.17 30.48
N SER A 263 -6.86 -3.01 29.48
CA SER A 263 -5.62 -3.74 29.27
C SER A 263 -5.49 -4.14 27.82
N VAL A 264 -4.25 -4.34 27.39
CA VAL A 264 -3.90 -4.84 26.06
C VAL A 264 -2.89 -5.96 26.17
N HIS A 265 -3.05 -6.98 25.34
CA HIS A 265 -2.04 -8.02 25.15
C HIS A 265 -1.02 -7.57 24.10
N ILE A 266 0.24 -7.44 24.51
CA ILE A 266 1.36 -7.12 23.62
C ILE A 266 2.30 -8.32 23.49
N ILE A 267 3.00 -8.39 22.36
CA ILE A 267 4.06 -9.38 22.15
C ILE A 267 5.40 -8.72 22.46
N GLU A 268 6.03 -9.14 23.54
CA GLU A 268 7.36 -8.68 23.95
C GLU A 268 8.28 -9.90 24.06
N ASN A 269 9.41 -9.89 23.35
CA ASN A 269 10.36 -11.03 23.32
C ASN A 269 9.71 -12.39 22.98
N ASP A 270 8.74 -12.40 22.06
CA ASP A 270 7.95 -13.59 21.66
C ASP A 270 7.06 -14.18 22.78
N GLU A 271 6.88 -13.47 23.90
CA GLU A 271 5.93 -13.81 24.96
C GLU A 271 4.76 -12.81 24.97
N VAL A 272 3.56 -13.30 25.30
CA VAL A 272 2.38 -12.44 25.46
C VAL A 272 2.40 -11.82 26.84
N VAL A 273 2.55 -10.50 26.90
CA VAL A 273 2.52 -9.70 28.13
C VAL A 273 1.21 -8.91 28.17
N VAL A 274 0.57 -8.86 29.33
CA VAL A 274 -0.60 -8.01 29.57
C VAL A 274 -0.12 -6.69 30.14
N ARG A 275 -0.51 -5.59 29.50
CA ARG A 275 -0.24 -4.24 29.95
C ARG A 275 -1.55 -3.57 30.34
N GLU A 276 -1.61 -3.06 31.57
CA GLU A 276 -2.75 -2.27 32.02
C GLU A 276 -2.75 -0.91 31.32
N GLU A 277 -3.89 -0.54 30.77
CA GLU A 277 -4.11 0.71 30.06
C GLU A 277 -5.42 1.33 30.56
N ASN A 278 -5.66 2.61 30.31
CA ASN A 278 -6.94 3.24 30.70
C ASN A 278 -7.37 4.22 29.61
N VAL A 279 -7.78 3.66 28.47
CA VAL A 279 -8.23 4.44 27.32
C VAL A 279 -9.74 4.38 27.22
N GLU A 280 -10.39 5.55 27.14
CA GLU A 280 -11.81 5.68 26.82
C GLU A 280 -11.95 6.38 25.47
N LEU A 281 -12.63 5.73 24.53
CA LEU A 281 -12.94 6.29 23.22
C LEU A 281 -14.39 6.77 23.19
N ARG A 282 -14.61 8.06 22.96
CA ARG A 282 -15.93 8.71 22.84
C ARG A 282 -16.15 9.19 21.41
N LYS A 283 -17.29 9.87 21.18
CA LYS A 283 -17.55 10.53 19.89
C LYS A 283 -16.49 11.58 19.61
N ALA A 284 -16.06 11.65 18.36
CA ALA A 284 -15.00 12.51 17.86
C ALA A 284 -13.61 12.25 18.47
N ASP A 285 -13.43 11.23 19.32
CA ASP A 285 -12.08 10.90 19.79
C ASP A 285 -11.35 10.12 18.69
N HIS A 286 -10.20 10.63 18.27
CA HIS A 286 -9.31 9.94 17.35
C HIS A 286 -8.07 9.43 18.08
N LEU A 287 -7.95 8.11 18.20
CA LEU A 287 -6.84 7.41 18.84
C LEU A 287 -5.84 6.94 17.77
N LEU A 288 -4.58 7.35 17.88
CA LEU A 288 -3.48 6.75 17.12
C LEU A 288 -2.86 5.61 17.92
N LEU A 289 -2.84 4.42 17.34
CA LEU A 289 -2.18 3.25 17.90
C LEU A 289 -0.78 3.10 17.28
N ALA A 290 0.25 3.30 18.10
CA ALA A 290 1.65 3.28 17.71
C ALA A 290 2.37 2.06 18.32
N GLY A 291 3.48 1.67 17.68
CA GLY A 291 4.35 0.60 18.16
C GLY A 291 5.12 -0.06 17.01
N PRO A 292 6.19 -0.80 17.31
CA PRO A 292 6.98 -1.49 16.29
C PRO A 292 6.18 -2.58 15.56
N ASN A 293 6.67 -3.00 14.40
CA ASN A 293 6.08 -4.14 13.69
C ASN A 293 6.25 -5.43 14.50
N GLY A 294 5.19 -6.24 14.57
CA GLY A 294 5.19 -7.50 15.32
C GLY A 294 4.79 -7.38 16.81
N ILE A 295 4.55 -6.18 17.35
CA ILE A 295 4.13 -6.01 18.76
C ILE A 295 2.68 -6.46 19.04
N GLY A 296 1.90 -6.71 17.99
CA GLY A 296 0.51 -7.19 18.09
C GLY A 296 -0.57 -6.15 17.73
N LYS A 297 -0.24 -5.04 17.06
CA LYS A 297 -1.21 -3.99 16.65
C LYS A 297 -2.46 -4.58 15.96
N SER A 298 -2.29 -5.28 14.85
CA SER A 298 -3.40 -5.89 14.10
C SER A 298 -4.15 -6.92 14.94
N THR A 299 -3.45 -7.69 15.77
CA THR A 299 -4.07 -8.67 16.69
C THR A 299 -4.96 -7.98 17.72
N LEU A 300 -4.52 -6.87 18.31
CA LEU A 300 -5.34 -6.05 19.21
C LEU A 300 -6.60 -5.55 18.48
N LEU A 301 -6.45 -4.98 17.28
CA LEU A 301 -7.58 -4.50 16.49
C LEU A 301 -8.58 -5.63 16.17
N GLU A 302 -8.11 -6.80 15.75
CA GLU A 302 -8.95 -7.96 15.47
C GLU A 302 -9.74 -8.42 16.70
N LYS A 303 -9.08 -8.46 17.86
CA LYS A 303 -9.75 -8.89 19.10
C LYS A 303 -10.75 -7.86 19.60
N ILE A 304 -10.50 -6.56 19.41
CA ILE A 304 -11.50 -5.50 19.66
C ILE A 304 -12.73 -5.73 18.78
N VAL A 305 -12.53 -5.98 17.48
CA VAL A 305 -13.63 -6.20 16.51
C VAL A 305 -14.45 -7.45 16.86
N ASN A 306 -13.80 -8.53 17.29
CA ASN A 306 -14.44 -9.80 17.62
C ASN A 306 -14.98 -9.88 19.06
N GLY A 307 -14.78 -8.84 19.89
CA GLY A 307 -15.16 -8.85 21.31
C GLY A 307 -14.41 -9.91 22.12
N ALA A 308 -13.18 -10.24 21.72
CA ALA A 308 -12.38 -11.34 22.26
C ALA A 308 -11.13 -10.87 23.03
N GLU A 309 -10.97 -9.56 23.29
CA GLU A 309 -9.87 -9.03 24.10
C GLU A 309 -10.33 -8.85 25.55
N ASP A 310 -9.65 -9.54 26.47
CA ASP A 310 -9.85 -9.35 27.90
C ASP A 310 -9.43 -7.92 28.29
N GLY A 311 -10.34 -7.18 28.92
CA GLY A 311 -10.12 -5.77 29.29
C GLY A 311 -10.62 -4.75 28.26
N VAL A 312 -11.23 -5.18 27.16
CA VAL A 312 -11.93 -4.28 26.23
C VAL A 312 -13.44 -4.35 26.44
N GLU A 313 -14.06 -3.19 26.68
CA GLU A 313 -15.52 -3.06 26.84
C GLU A 313 -16.10 -2.20 25.72
N LEU A 314 -16.90 -2.81 24.84
CA LEU A 314 -17.64 -2.12 23.78
C LEU A 314 -19.04 -1.75 24.27
N ALA A 315 -19.45 -0.49 24.04
CA ALA A 315 -20.81 -0.07 24.37
C ALA A 315 -21.87 -0.82 23.56
N HIS A 316 -22.97 -1.17 24.21
CA HIS A 316 -24.03 -1.97 23.61
C HIS A 316 -24.63 -1.28 22.36
N GLY A 317 -24.70 -2.03 21.26
CA GLY A 317 -25.30 -1.57 20.01
C GLY A 317 -24.41 -0.67 19.16
N VAL A 318 -23.17 -0.38 19.59
CA VAL A 318 -22.20 0.35 18.77
C VAL A 318 -21.72 -0.54 17.62
N ARG A 319 -21.80 -0.01 16.41
CA ARG A 319 -21.36 -0.65 15.18
C ARG A 319 -19.90 -0.31 14.90
N ILE A 320 -19.08 -1.34 14.72
CA ILE A 320 -17.67 -1.18 14.34
C ILE A 320 -17.55 -1.28 12.82
N GLY A 321 -16.94 -0.27 12.20
CA GLY A 321 -16.44 -0.35 10.84
C GLY A 321 -14.95 -0.65 10.87
N TYR A 322 -14.53 -1.75 10.23
CA TYR A 322 -13.12 -2.15 10.21
C TYR A 322 -12.57 -2.11 8.79
N TYR A 323 -11.50 -1.34 8.59
CA TYR A 323 -10.64 -1.41 7.41
C TYR A 323 -9.38 -2.20 7.78
N ARG A 324 -9.17 -3.31 7.10
CA ARG A 324 -8.11 -4.27 7.43
C ARG A 324 -7.09 -4.32 6.30
N GLN A 325 -5.80 -4.35 6.64
CA GLN A 325 -4.70 -4.25 5.67
C GLN A 325 -4.76 -5.33 4.58
N ASP A 326 -5.10 -6.57 4.92
CA ASP A 326 -5.17 -7.71 4.01
C ASP A 326 -6.55 -7.91 3.33
N PHE A 327 -7.52 -7.05 3.66
CA PHE A 327 -8.92 -7.12 3.22
C PHE A 327 -9.65 -8.42 3.56
N SER A 328 -9.15 -9.26 4.47
CA SER A 328 -9.75 -10.58 4.71
C SER A 328 -11.11 -10.53 5.42
N ASN A 329 -11.56 -9.33 5.83
CA ASN A 329 -12.91 -9.08 6.31
C ASN A 329 -13.95 -8.94 5.18
N LEU A 330 -13.51 -8.93 3.92
CA LEU A 330 -14.38 -9.03 2.75
C LEU A 330 -14.45 -10.49 2.28
N ASP A 331 -15.64 -10.96 1.88
CA ASP A 331 -15.75 -12.25 1.18
C ASP A 331 -15.23 -12.09 -0.26
N PHE A 332 -14.17 -12.81 -0.62
CA PHE A 332 -13.56 -12.71 -1.95
C PHE A 332 -14.39 -13.37 -3.05
N ASN A 333 -15.34 -14.22 -2.70
CA ASN A 333 -16.21 -14.90 -3.66
C ASN A 333 -17.50 -14.12 -3.95
N GLN A 334 -17.83 -13.11 -3.14
CA GLN A 334 -19.01 -12.27 -3.36
C GLN A 334 -18.73 -11.17 -4.37
N THR A 335 -19.77 -10.70 -5.05
CA THR A 335 -19.65 -9.54 -5.94
C THR A 335 -19.53 -8.24 -5.15
N VAL A 336 -18.94 -7.21 -5.77
CA VAL A 336 -18.90 -5.87 -5.15
C VAL A 336 -20.30 -5.35 -4.84
N TYR A 337 -21.28 -5.62 -5.70
CA TYR A 337 -22.67 -5.26 -5.47
C TYR A 337 -23.21 -5.88 -4.17
N ASP A 338 -23.04 -7.19 -4.01
CA ASP A 338 -23.53 -7.94 -2.84
C ASP A 338 -22.86 -7.43 -1.56
N CYS A 339 -21.54 -7.20 -1.61
CA CYS A 339 -20.78 -6.65 -0.49
C CYS A 339 -21.29 -5.27 -0.02
N LEU A 340 -21.62 -4.38 -0.96
CA LEU A 340 -22.07 -3.03 -0.65
C LEU A 340 -23.54 -2.99 -0.20
N ILE A 341 -24.41 -3.82 -0.79
CA ILE A 341 -25.83 -3.88 -0.40
C ILE A 341 -26.00 -4.52 0.99
N GLU A 342 -25.14 -5.47 1.38
CA GLU A 342 -25.15 -6.04 2.73
C GLU A 342 -24.81 -5.02 3.83
N ALA A 343 -23.94 -4.06 3.52
CA ALA A 343 -23.58 -2.98 4.45
C ALA A 343 -24.61 -1.83 4.45
N ALA A 344 -25.53 -1.82 3.49
CA ALA A 344 -26.47 -0.74 3.26
C ALA A 344 -27.78 -0.95 4.03
N GLU A 345 -28.14 0.00 4.90
CA GLU A 345 -29.49 0.09 5.46
C GLU A 345 -30.45 0.70 4.44
N GLU A 346 -31.55 0.00 4.14
CA GLU A 346 -32.72 0.43 3.34
C GLU A 346 -32.42 1.57 2.34
N MET A 347 -31.82 1.23 1.20
CA MET A 347 -31.55 2.20 0.12
C MET A 347 -31.94 1.68 -1.25
N THR A 348 -32.18 2.61 -2.18
CA THR A 348 -32.46 2.24 -3.57
C THR A 348 -31.18 1.82 -4.29
N GLU A 349 -31.32 0.93 -5.27
CA GLU A 349 -30.19 0.53 -6.13
C GLU A 349 -29.55 1.74 -6.84
N GLN A 350 -30.35 2.75 -7.17
CA GLN A 350 -29.88 3.98 -7.79
C GLN A 350 -28.95 4.76 -6.86
N ASP A 351 -29.29 4.87 -5.57
CA ASP A 351 -28.47 5.58 -4.58
C ASP A 351 -27.17 4.83 -4.30
N LEU A 352 -27.23 3.50 -4.23
CA LEU A 352 -26.06 2.64 -4.07
C LEU A 352 -25.08 2.87 -5.23
N ARG A 353 -25.55 2.79 -6.47
CA ARG A 353 -24.71 3.02 -7.67
C ARG A 353 -24.16 4.44 -7.72
N SER A 354 -24.95 5.44 -7.32
CA SER A 354 -24.53 6.84 -7.27
C SER A 354 -23.36 7.06 -6.30
N LYS A 355 -23.48 6.51 -5.07
CA LYS A 355 -22.41 6.58 -4.06
C LYS A 355 -21.18 5.77 -4.47
N ALA A 356 -21.36 4.54 -4.96
CA ALA A 356 -20.28 3.68 -5.44
C ALA A 356 -19.47 4.34 -6.58
N ALA A 357 -20.15 5.03 -7.50
CA ALA A 357 -19.49 5.78 -8.57
C ALA A 357 -18.57 6.92 -8.05
N GLY A 358 -18.81 7.45 -6.84
CA GLY A 358 -17.92 8.39 -6.17
C GLY A 358 -16.56 7.79 -5.81
N PHE A 359 -16.52 6.48 -5.57
CA PHE A 359 -15.32 5.68 -5.32
C PHE A 359 -14.77 5.03 -6.59
N LEU A 360 -15.16 5.51 -7.77
CA LEU A 360 -14.80 4.94 -9.08
C LEU A 360 -15.31 3.51 -9.31
N ILE A 361 -16.23 3.04 -8.46
CA ILE A 361 -16.86 1.71 -8.59
C ILE A 361 -18.00 1.83 -9.60
N ASN A 362 -17.73 1.43 -10.85
CA ASN A 362 -18.68 1.50 -11.95
C ASN A 362 -19.51 0.21 -12.07
N GLY A 363 -20.47 0.17 -13.00
CA GLY A 363 -21.35 -0.98 -13.19
C GLY A 363 -20.66 -2.30 -13.58
N GLU A 364 -19.44 -2.28 -14.11
CA GLU A 364 -18.64 -3.48 -14.39
C GLU A 364 -17.96 -3.98 -13.12
N ILE A 365 -17.30 -3.08 -12.38
CA ILE A 365 -16.67 -3.39 -11.08
C ILE A 365 -17.72 -3.93 -10.10
N MET A 366 -18.91 -3.33 -10.07
CA MET A 366 -20.04 -3.79 -9.24
C MET A 366 -20.38 -5.28 -9.45
N LYS A 367 -20.19 -5.82 -10.65
CA LYS A 367 -20.49 -7.22 -10.98
C LYS A 367 -19.30 -8.17 -10.81
N THR A 368 -18.13 -7.61 -10.51
CA THR A 368 -16.89 -8.39 -10.38
C THR A 368 -16.83 -8.97 -8.97
N GLU A 369 -16.33 -10.19 -8.84
CA GLU A 369 -16.01 -10.80 -7.54
C GLU A 369 -14.85 -10.04 -6.88
N ILE A 370 -14.94 -9.83 -5.56
CA ILE A 370 -13.93 -9.05 -4.83
C ILE A 370 -12.53 -9.64 -5.00
N GLY A 371 -12.39 -10.96 -5.05
CA GLY A 371 -11.11 -11.63 -5.24
C GLY A 371 -10.37 -11.22 -6.52
N ASN A 372 -11.09 -10.85 -7.58
CA ASN A 372 -10.55 -10.47 -8.88
C ASN A 372 -10.17 -8.99 -9.00
N LEU A 373 -10.47 -8.18 -7.98
CA LEU A 373 -10.11 -6.76 -7.94
C LEU A 373 -8.62 -6.58 -7.62
N SER A 374 -8.05 -5.47 -8.10
CA SER A 374 -6.75 -5.02 -7.60
C SER A 374 -6.86 -4.62 -6.12
N GLU A 375 -5.75 -4.66 -5.36
CA GLU A 375 -5.76 -4.28 -3.95
C GLU A 375 -6.23 -2.84 -3.73
N GLY A 376 -5.86 -1.91 -4.62
CA GLY A 376 -6.38 -0.54 -4.56
C GLY A 376 -7.88 -0.45 -4.79
N GLN A 377 -8.43 -1.26 -5.70
CA GLN A 377 -9.88 -1.36 -5.90
C GLN A 377 -10.57 -1.99 -4.67
N LYS A 378 -9.98 -3.01 -4.04
CA LYS A 378 -10.47 -3.58 -2.78
C LYS A 378 -10.51 -2.52 -1.68
N GLY A 379 -9.47 -1.70 -1.57
CA GLY A 379 -9.44 -0.57 -0.63
C GLY A 379 -10.56 0.44 -0.87
N LEU A 380 -10.82 0.83 -2.12
CA LEU A 380 -11.95 1.71 -2.45
C LEU A 380 -13.31 1.08 -2.15
N VAL A 381 -13.48 -0.23 -2.38
CA VAL A 381 -14.68 -0.98 -1.98
C VAL A 381 -14.84 -0.98 -0.46
N ALA A 382 -13.76 -1.19 0.29
CA ALA A 382 -13.78 -1.17 1.76
C ALA A 382 -14.21 0.22 2.29
N PHE A 383 -13.64 1.32 1.78
CA PHE A 383 -14.08 2.67 2.16
C PHE A 383 -15.54 2.95 1.76
N CYS A 384 -15.95 2.53 0.57
CA CYS A 384 -17.33 2.66 0.13
C CYS A 384 -18.30 1.91 1.06
N ARG A 385 -17.91 0.70 1.47
CA ARG A 385 -18.65 -0.13 2.44
C ARG A 385 -18.78 0.56 3.79
N LEU A 386 -17.72 1.22 4.29
CA LEU A 386 -17.77 2.00 5.53
C LEU A 386 -18.78 3.15 5.47
N VAL A 387 -18.90 3.82 4.30
CA VAL A 387 -19.91 4.87 4.10
C VAL A 387 -21.34 4.32 4.19
N PHE A 388 -21.58 3.11 3.72
CA PHE A 388 -22.89 2.47 3.83
C PHE A 388 -23.17 1.93 5.24
N LEU A 389 -22.14 1.41 5.91
CA LEU A 389 -22.23 0.80 7.22
C LEU A 389 -22.65 1.79 8.31
N LYS A 390 -22.33 3.08 8.18
CA LYS A 390 -22.57 4.13 9.20
C LYS A 390 -22.05 3.72 10.58
N PRO A 391 -20.74 3.47 10.74
CA PRO A 391 -20.19 2.97 12.00
C PRO A 391 -20.25 4.02 13.12
N GLY A 392 -20.35 3.54 14.36
CA GLY A 392 -20.13 4.35 15.56
C GLY A 392 -18.66 4.43 15.95
N ILE A 393 -17.92 3.35 15.70
CA ILE A 393 -16.45 3.28 15.82
C ILE A 393 -15.84 2.87 14.49
N LEU A 394 -14.80 3.58 14.07
CA LEU A 394 -13.99 3.25 12.92
C LEU A 394 -12.63 2.72 13.36
N ILE A 395 -12.24 1.56 12.87
CA ILE A 395 -10.92 0.96 13.10
C ILE A 395 -10.22 0.84 11.75
N LEU A 396 -9.01 1.38 11.64
CA LEU A 396 -8.24 1.42 10.40
C LEU A 396 -6.85 0.84 10.64
N ASP A 397 -6.55 -0.27 9.97
CA ASP A 397 -5.24 -0.90 9.99
C ASP A 397 -4.50 -0.60 8.67
N GLU A 398 -3.54 0.32 8.73
CA GLU A 398 -2.75 0.80 7.59
C GLU A 398 -3.60 1.20 6.35
N PRO A 399 -4.55 2.15 6.50
CA PRO A 399 -5.51 2.48 5.44
C PRO A 399 -4.89 3.07 4.17
N THR A 400 -3.65 3.55 4.24
CA THR A 400 -2.90 4.07 3.10
C THR A 400 -2.27 2.96 2.27
N ASN A 401 -2.09 1.77 2.83
CA ASN A 401 -1.50 0.65 2.11
C ASN A 401 -2.40 0.28 0.94
N HIS A 402 -1.78 0.06 -0.22
CA HIS A 402 -2.44 -0.28 -1.48
C HIS A 402 -3.32 0.83 -2.11
N ILE A 403 -3.48 1.98 -1.45
CA ILE A 403 -4.23 3.12 -1.96
C ILE A 403 -3.35 4.01 -2.84
N ASN A 404 -3.88 4.43 -3.98
CA ASN A 404 -3.20 5.38 -4.85
C ASN A 404 -3.04 6.74 -4.16
N PHE A 405 -1.85 7.35 -4.24
CA PHE A 405 -1.50 8.63 -3.62
C PHE A 405 -2.51 9.76 -3.89
N ARG A 406 -3.23 9.71 -5.03
CA ARG A 406 -4.25 10.72 -5.39
C ARG A 406 -5.51 10.65 -4.51
N HIS A 407 -5.82 9.50 -3.92
CA HIS A 407 -6.99 9.31 -3.06
C HIS A 407 -6.68 9.64 -1.60
N ILE A 408 -5.41 9.56 -1.21
CA ILE A 408 -4.95 9.75 0.17
C ILE A 408 -5.47 11.07 0.78
N PRO A 409 -5.37 12.24 0.12
CA PRO A 409 -5.88 13.49 0.70
C PRO A 409 -7.40 13.50 0.89
N VAL A 410 -8.15 12.85 -0.01
CA VAL A 410 -9.61 12.78 0.08
C VAL A 410 -10.04 11.85 1.22
N ILE A 411 -9.34 10.72 1.39
CA ILE A 411 -9.54 9.79 2.50
C ILE A 411 -9.18 10.48 3.81
N ALA A 412 -7.99 11.09 3.91
CA ALA A 412 -7.55 11.79 5.11
C ALA A 412 -8.57 12.84 5.55
N LYS A 413 -9.08 13.65 4.61
CA LYS A 413 -10.14 14.64 4.87
C LYS A 413 -11.44 13.99 5.38
N ALA A 414 -11.83 12.83 4.86
CA ALA A 414 -13.04 12.13 5.30
C ALA A 414 -12.87 11.53 6.71
N LEU A 415 -11.66 11.08 7.05
CA LEU A 415 -11.31 10.55 8.36
C LEU A 415 -11.18 11.66 9.42
N ASP A 416 -10.53 12.78 9.07
CA ASP A 416 -10.45 13.97 9.93
C ASP A 416 -11.83 14.52 10.31
N ALA A 417 -12.76 14.46 9.36
CA ALA A 417 -14.15 14.91 9.56
C ALA A 417 -15.07 13.85 10.18
N PHE A 418 -14.57 12.67 10.56
CA PHE A 418 -15.40 11.63 11.16
C PHE A 418 -15.82 12.03 12.59
N GLU A 419 -17.10 11.86 12.92
CA GLU A 419 -17.68 12.30 14.19
C GLU A 419 -17.81 11.16 15.22
N GLY A 420 -17.46 9.93 14.83
CA GLY A 420 -17.46 8.75 15.71
C GLY A 420 -16.15 8.60 16.48
N GLY A 421 -16.00 7.49 17.19
CA GLY A 421 -14.70 7.11 17.75
C GLY A 421 -13.82 6.49 16.67
N MET A 422 -12.54 6.87 16.57
CA MET A 422 -11.63 6.29 15.58
C MET A 422 -10.39 5.70 16.25
N ILE A 423 -9.97 4.53 15.80
CA ILE A 423 -8.65 3.94 16.09
C ILE A 423 -7.91 3.81 14.75
N LEU A 424 -6.76 4.47 14.65
CA LEU A 424 -5.92 4.48 13.45
C LEU A 424 -4.57 3.84 13.77
N VAL A 425 -4.17 2.87 12.95
CA VAL A 425 -2.78 2.41 12.81
C VAL A 425 -2.29 2.87 11.45
N SER A 426 -1.22 3.66 11.43
CA SER A 426 -0.53 4.03 10.20
C SER A 426 0.92 4.37 10.47
N HIS A 427 1.81 3.93 9.58
CA HIS A 427 3.23 4.30 9.56
C HIS A 427 3.55 5.48 8.62
N VAL A 428 2.54 6.10 7.99
CA VAL A 428 2.74 7.21 7.04
C VAL A 428 2.48 8.55 7.72
N ASP A 429 3.55 9.23 8.13
CA ASP A 429 3.48 10.47 8.92
C ASP A 429 2.68 11.57 8.20
N GLU A 430 2.86 11.77 6.89
CA GLU A 430 2.14 12.80 6.14
C GLU A 430 0.64 12.54 6.06
N PHE A 431 0.22 11.27 6.13
CA PHE A 431 -1.18 10.91 6.18
C PHE A 431 -1.77 11.17 7.57
N VAL A 432 -1.06 10.74 8.61
CA VAL A 432 -1.48 10.96 10.01
C VAL A 432 -1.57 12.45 10.32
N TRP A 433 -0.64 13.29 9.82
CA TRP A 433 -0.65 14.74 10.01
C TRP A 433 -1.86 15.45 9.38
N GLN A 434 -2.54 14.83 8.42
CA GLN A 434 -3.75 15.38 7.81
C GLN A 434 -5.02 15.08 8.64
N ILE A 435 -4.90 14.30 9.71
CA ILE A 435 -6.00 13.83 10.53
C ILE A 435 -5.79 14.33 11.96
N ARG A 436 -6.80 14.95 12.57
CA ARG A 436 -6.75 15.26 14.00
C ARG A 436 -6.59 13.96 14.79
N ILE A 437 -5.57 13.91 15.65
CA ILE A 437 -5.37 12.84 16.63
C ILE A 437 -5.50 13.45 18.03
N ASP A 438 -6.40 12.89 18.83
CA ASP A 438 -6.74 13.39 20.18
C ASP A 438 -6.07 12.56 21.28
N GLN A 439 -5.81 11.28 21.00
CA GLN A 439 -5.22 10.34 21.95
C GLN A 439 -4.14 9.49 21.27
N TYR A 440 -3.15 9.05 22.05
CA TYR A 440 -2.07 8.18 21.59
C TYR A 440 -1.98 6.97 22.52
N LEU A 441 -1.95 5.77 21.94
CA LEU A 441 -1.64 4.53 22.64
C LEU A 441 -0.38 3.96 22.00
N ASP A 442 0.76 4.08 22.68
CA ASP A 442 2.01 3.46 22.26
C ASP A 442 2.17 2.12 22.98
N LEU A 443 2.24 1.03 22.19
CA LEU A 443 2.40 -0.31 22.72
C LEU A 443 3.84 -0.62 23.15
N LYS A 444 4.82 0.24 22.85
CA LYS A 444 6.24 0.06 23.20
C LYS A 444 6.53 0.13 24.69
#